data_AF-A0A1Z5K057-F1
#
_entry.id   AF-A0A1Z5K057-F1
#
_cell.length_a   1.000
_cell.length_b   1.000
_cell.length_c   1.000
_cell.angle_alpha   90.00
_cell.angle_beta   90.00
_cell.angle_gamma   90.00
#
_symmetry.space_group_name_H-M   'P 1'
#
loop_
_entity.id
_entity.type
_entity.pdbx_description
1 polymer ?
#
loop_
_entity_poly.entity_id
_entity_poly.type
_entity_poly.pdbx_seq_one_letter_code
_entity_poly.pdbx_strand_id
1 'polypeptide(L)'
;MSNTDDAISLLTALGFSVEAASEALRVCDGQVENAANYLLMNGIATNDAGTDDSSPSSNIQMIHSNTSQYSYEDGRSACTCMALSAARNFLRNTTINDDNVSHVNASFLEEVIQNGIAIYQQHFSKNATEHLSAEEIIEKGIFPQLQLLGGIRQGILSQDRNSPLGLPEMLRCIRESSSGWVACLITKTPETVLVCLSPGSKSVLIDTHPRPQQFAANGAYARIHSSENELWESLETIFPFTDLRSDVSELMAAMYNSFDVYALVPS
;
A
#
# COMPACT_ATOMS: atom_id res chain seq x y z
N MET A 1 11.08 -30.75 32.35
CA MET A 1 10.75 -29.38 31.92
C MET A 1 9.38 -29.43 31.30
N SER A 2 8.48 -28.52 31.68
CA SER A 2 7.12 -28.51 31.14
C SER A 2 7.16 -27.94 29.73
N ASN A 3 6.29 -28.40 28.84
CA ASN A 3 6.21 -27.91 27.45
C ASN A 3 5.99 -26.38 27.39
N THR A 4 5.46 -25.80 28.46
CA THR A 4 5.22 -24.36 28.63
C THR A 4 6.52 -23.57 28.84
N ASP A 5 7.50 -24.11 29.58
CA ASP A 5 8.77 -23.40 29.85
C ASP A 5 9.62 -23.25 28.58
N ASP A 6 9.60 -24.28 27.72
CA ASP A 6 10.29 -24.27 26.42
C ASP A 6 9.61 -23.28 25.46
N ALA A 7 8.27 -23.20 25.48
CA ALA A 7 7.50 -22.23 24.70
C ALA A 7 7.76 -20.77 25.12
N ILE A 8 7.80 -20.50 26.42
CA ILE A 8 8.15 -19.17 26.96
C ILE A 8 9.57 -18.80 26.56
N SER A 9 10.51 -19.76 26.65
CA SER A 9 11.90 -19.55 26.25
C SER A 9 12.02 -19.21 24.76
N LEU A 10 11.24 -19.88 23.89
CA LEU A 10 11.20 -19.60 22.46
C LEU A 10 10.67 -18.19 22.16
N LEU A 11 9.54 -17.80 22.77
CA LEU A 11 8.96 -16.47 22.58
C LEU A 11 9.88 -15.37 23.16
N THR A 12 10.56 -15.64 24.26
CA THR A 12 11.55 -14.69 24.83
C THR A 12 12.77 -14.54 23.91
N ALA A 13 13.21 -15.63 23.27
CA ALA A 13 14.27 -15.58 22.26
C ALA A 13 13.88 -14.78 21.01
N LEU A 14 12.56 -14.62 20.73
CA LEU A 14 12.03 -13.74 19.69
C LEU A 14 11.93 -12.26 20.12
N GLY A 15 12.33 -11.93 21.36
CA GLY A 15 12.40 -10.56 21.86
C GLY A 15 11.21 -10.11 22.71
N PHE A 16 10.24 -11.00 22.99
CA PHE A 16 9.12 -10.69 23.88
C PHE A 16 9.52 -10.83 25.35
N SER A 17 8.87 -10.06 26.24
CA SER A 17 9.07 -10.26 27.69
C SER A 17 8.47 -11.58 28.17
N VAL A 18 8.99 -12.10 29.28
CA VAL A 18 8.51 -13.36 29.87
C VAL A 18 7.03 -13.25 30.28
N GLU A 19 6.61 -12.08 30.77
CA GLU A 19 5.23 -11.81 31.17
C GLU A 19 4.30 -11.81 29.94
N ALA A 20 4.72 -11.16 28.84
CA ALA A 20 3.95 -11.11 27.61
C ALA A 20 3.85 -12.50 26.96
N ALA A 21 4.96 -13.24 26.90
CA ALA A 21 5.00 -14.63 26.42
C ALA A 21 4.07 -15.55 27.23
N SER A 22 4.09 -15.43 28.56
CA SER A 22 3.23 -16.22 29.45
C SER A 22 1.75 -15.90 29.26
N GLU A 23 1.41 -14.62 29.14
CA GLU A 23 0.03 -14.18 28.92
C GLU A 23 -0.49 -14.59 27.54
N ALA A 24 0.32 -14.44 26.49
CA ALA A 24 -0.04 -14.86 25.14
C ALA A 24 -0.26 -16.37 25.05
N LEU A 25 0.60 -17.17 25.69
CA LEU A 25 0.39 -18.62 25.79
C LEU A 25 -0.86 -18.95 26.58
N ARG A 26 -1.19 -18.19 27.64
CA ARG A 26 -2.44 -18.37 28.39
C ARG A 26 -3.67 -18.07 27.55
N VAL A 27 -3.64 -17.00 26.75
CA VAL A 27 -4.75 -16.59 25.86
C VAL A 27 -4.92 -17.56 24.68
N CYS A 28 -3.83 -18.12 24.18
CA CYS A 28 -3.82 -19.00 23.02
C CYS A 28 -3.81 -20.50 23.39
N ASP A 29 -4.28 -20.86 24.58
CA ASP A 29 -4.37 -22.25 25.07
C ASP A 29 -3.07 -23.06 24.92
N GLY A 30 -1.92 -22.41 25.14
CA GLY A 30 -0.59 -23.01 25.07
C GLY A 30 -0.05 -23.20 23.64
N GLN A 31 -0.74 -22.75 22.60
CA GLN A 31 -0.28 -22.86 21.22
C GLN A 31 0.72 -21.76 20.88
N VAL A 32 2.00 -22.12 20.72
CA VAL A 32 3.12 -21.17 20.58
C VAL A 32 3.02 -20.29 19.33
N GLU A 33 2.62 -20.86 18.20
CA GLU A 33 2.45 -20.10 16.94
C GLU A 33 1.35 -19.04 17.06
N ASN A 34 0.22 -19.40 17.68
CA ASN A 34 -0.86 -18.46 17.93
C ASN A 34 -0.46 -17.38 18.95
N ALA A 35 0.30 -17.75 19.98
CA ALA A 35 0.83 -16.81 20.95
C ALA A 35 1.82 -15.82 20.31
N ALA A 36 2.69 -16.28 19.40
CA ALA A 36 3.59 -15.42 18.64
C ALA A 36 2.81 -14.44 17.75
N ASN A 37 1.79 -14.93 17.03
CA ASN A 37 0.91 -14.09 16.22
C ASN A 37 0.15 -13.07 17.09
N TYR A 38 -0.38 -13.50 18.23
CA TYR A 38 -1.06 -12.63 19.19
C TYR A 38 -0.15 -11.51 19.71
N LEU A 39 1.12 -11.84 20.01
CA LEU A 39 2.12 -10.87 20.45
C LEU A 39 2.53 -9.92 19.33
N LEU A 40 2.70 -10.40 18.11
CA LEU A 40 3.01 -9.54 16.96
C LEU A 40 1.85 -8.61 16.60
N MET A 41 0.60 -9.06 16.79
CA MET A 41 -0.59 -8.26 16.53
C MET A 41 -0.88 -7.21 17.62
N ASN A 42 -0.46 -7.46 18.86
CA ASN A 42 -0.70 -6.56 20.01
C ASN A 42 0.54 -5.80 20.50
N GLY A 43 1.74 -6.12 19.99
CA GLY A 43 3.02 -5.82 20.62
C GLY A 43 3.83 -4.66 20.04
N ILE A 44 3.19 -3.54 19.65
CA ILE A 44 3.92 -2.27 19.42
C ILE A 44 3.99 -1.39 20.69
N ALA A 45 3.38 -1.81 21.80
CA ALA A 45 3.45 -1.01 23.03
C ALA A 45 3.86 -1.88 24.22
N THR A 46 5.06 -1.60 24.77
CA THR A 46 5.46 -1.60 26.20
C THR A 46 6.98 -1.83 26.30
N ASN A 47 7.79 -1.14 27.08
CA ASN A 47 7.62 -0.04 28.04
C ASN A 47 8.99 0.67 28.13
N ASP A 48 9.12 1.89 27.63
CA ASP A 48 10.16 2.80 28.09
C ASP A 48 9.52 3.80 29.06
N ALA A 49 9.85 3.66 30.33
CA ALA A 49 9.28 4.46 31.39
C ALA A 49 10.06 5.77 31.49
N GLY A 50 9.53 6.82 30.87
CA GLY A 50 9.81 8.19 31.30
C GLY A 50 10.39 9.11 30.24
N THR A 51 9.53 9.65 29.39
CA THR A 51 9.63 11.03 28.89
C THR A 51 8.25 11.44 28.38
N ASP A 52 7.82 12.67 28.67
CA ASP A 52 6.62 13.31 28.13
C ASP A 52 6.69 13.29 26.60
N ASP A 53 6.20 12.21 26.00
CA ASP A 53 6.18 12.03 24.56
C ASP A 53 4.87 12.61 24.03
N SER A 54 4.88 13.93 23.82
CA SER A 54 4.00 14.58 22.86
C SER A 54 4.42 14.18 21.45
N SER A 55 4.41 12.88 21.15
CA SER A 55 4.55 12.36 19.81
C SER A 55 3.42 12.98 19.00
N PRO A 56 3.72 13.73 17.91
CA PRO A 56 2.69 14.33 17.09
C PRO A 56 1.79 13.19 16.58
N SER A 57 0.56 13.14 17.09
CA SER A 57 -0.41 12.14 16.66
C SER A 57 -0.56 12.26 15.15
N SER A 58 -0.08 11.27 14.41
CA SER A 58 -0.19 11.22 12.95
C SER A 58 -1.65 11.40 12.58
N ASN A 59 -1.99 12.47 11.87
CA ASN A 59 -3.37 12.82 11.51
C ASN A 59 -3.80 12.10 10.22
N ILE A 60 -3.45 10.82 10.10
CA ILE A 60 -3.79 10.01 8.94
C ILE A 60 -5.25 9.59 9.08
N GLN A 61 -6.11 10.17 8.26
CA GLN A 61 -7.50 9.74 8.16
C GLN A 61 -7.57 8.47 7.33
N MET A 62 -8.21 7.43 7.87
CA MET A 62 -8.40 6.15 7.20
C MET A 62 -9.87 5.93 6.86
N ILE A 63 -10.11 5.49 5.63
CA ILE A 63 -11.43 5.11 5.10
C ILE A 63 -11.33 3.64 4.70
N HIS A 64 -12.28 2.83 5.14
CA HIS A 64 -12.30 1.40 4.83
C HIS A 64 -13.56 1.02 4.05
N SER A 65 -13.40 0.01 3.21
CA SER A 65 -14.49 -0.80 2.67
C SER A 65 -14.52 -2.15 3.37
N ASN A 66 -15.70 -2.78 3.44
CA ASN A 66 -15.82 -4.19 3.86
C ASN A 66 -15.44 -5.17 2.75
N THR A 67 -15.25 -4.68 1.52
CA THR A 67 -14.86 -5.48 0.35
C THR A 67 -13.41 -5.22 -0.01
N SER A 68 -12.73 -6.24 -0.53
CA SER A 68 -11.40 -6.14 -1.15
C SER A 68 -11.43 -6.76 -2.54
N GLN A 69 -10.31 -6.69 -3.25
CA GLN A 69 -10.16 -7.44 -4.50
C GLN A 69 -10.35 -8.95 -4.33
N TYR A 70 -10.11 -9.49 -3.13
CA TYR A 70 -10.28 -10.93 -2.85
C TYR A 70 -11.71 -11.32 -2.46
N SER A 71 -12.60 -10.35 -2.30
CA SER A 71 -14.03 -10.61 -2.09
C SER A 71 -14.73 -11.16 -3.33
N TYR A 72 -14.06 -11.15 -4.49
CA TYR A 72 -14.57 -11.59 -5.78
C TYR A 72 -13.61 -12.59 -6.43
N GLU A 73 -14.14 -13.63 -7.07
CA GLU A 73 -13.33 -14.69 -7.72
C GLU A 73 -12.37 -14.10 -8.77
N ASP A 74 -12.89 -13.24 -9.64
CA ASP A 74 -12.13 -12.59 -10.72
C ASP A 74 -11.36 -11.34 -10.26
N GLY A 75 -11.40 -10.98 -8.98
CA GLY A 75 -10.74 -9.78 -8.47
C GLY A 75 -9.24 -9.95 -8.20
N ARG A 76 -8.75 -11.20 -8.11
CA ARG A 76 -7.35 -11.51 -7.74
C ARG A 76 -6.31 -10.92 -8.67
N SER A 77 -6.63 -10.82 -9.97
CA SER A 77 -5.73 -10.34 -11.03
C SER A 77 -6.10 -8.94 -11.55
N ALA A 78 -7.12 -8.32 -10.98
CA ALA A 78 -7.71 -7.08 -11.49
C ALA A 78 -7.18 -5.81 -10.79
N CYS A 79 -6.17 -5.91 -9.90
CA CYS A 79 -5.67 -4.78 -9.10
C CYS A 79 -5.25 -3.57 -9.96
N THR A 80 -4.57 -3.79 -11.09
CA THR A 80 -4.18 -2.71 -12.02
C THR A 80 -5.41 -2.01 -12.61
N CYS A 81 -6.44 -2.76 -13.04
CA CYS A 81 -7.70 -2.20 -13.54
C CYS A 81 -8.48 -1.44 -12.46
N MET A 82 -8.44 -1.91 -11.21
CA MET A 82 -9.06 -1.22 -10.07
C MET A 82 -8.34 0.08 -9.75
N ALA A 83 -7.00 0.08 -9.75
CA ALA A 83 -6.20 1.29 -9.53
C ALA A 83 -6.45 2.34 -10.64
N LEU A 84 -6.54 1.91 -11.90
CA LEU A 84 -6.90 2.80 -13.02
C LEU A 84 -8.35 3.31 -12.91
N SER A 85 -9.28 2.47 -12.46
CA SER A 85 -10.66 2.88 -12.19
C SER A 85 -10.74 3.92 -11.07
N ALA A 86 -9.95 3.74 -10.02
CA ALA A 86 -9.81 4.70 -8.94
C ALA A 86 -9.19 6.02 -9.43
N ALA A 87 -8.15 5.97 -10.26
CA ALA A 87 -7.54 7.15 -10.85
C ALA A 87 -8.55 7.94 -11.70
N ARG A 88 -9.28 7.26 -12.59
CA ARG A 88 -10.34 7.85 -13.41
C ARG A 88 -11.41 8.51 -12.55
N ASN A 89 -11.95 7.79 -11.57
CA ASN A 89 -13.04 8.28 -10.74
C ASN A 89 -12.60 9.44 -9.84
N PHE A 90 -11.38 9.38 -9.29
CA PHE A 90 -10.80 10.45 -8.46
C PHE A 90 -10.54 11.72 -9.29
N LEU A 91 -9.92 11.57 -10.45
CA LEU A 91 -9.55 12.71 -11.30
C LEU A 91 -10.75 13.34 -12.03
N ARG A 92 -11.84 12.59 -12.27
CA ARG A 92 -13.05 13.12 -12.96
C ARG A 92 -13.68 14.33 -12.24
N ASN A 93 -13.59 14.38 -10.92
CA ASN A 93 -14.23 15.42 -10.12
C ASN A 93 -13.29 16.58 -9.78
N THR A 94 -12.06 16.58 -10.31
CA THR A 94 -11.07 17.61 -10.02
C THR A 94 -11.44 18.94 -10.69
N THR A 95 -12.12 19.83 -9.97
CA THR A 95 -11.99 21.27 -10.24
C THR A 95 -10.80 21.81 -9.45
N ILE A 96 -10.17 22.88 -9.94
CA ILE A 96 -8.95 23.48 -9.35
C ILE A 96 -9.12 23.82 -7.86
N ASN A 97 -10.36 23.99 -7.38
CA ASN A 97 -10.68 24.43 -6.02
C ASN A 97 -11.37 23.37 -5.14
N ASP A 98 -11.65 22.16 -5.65
CA ASP A 98 -12.42 21.17 -4.89
C ASP A 98 -11.55 20.24 -4.04
N ASP A 99 -12.03 19.91 -2.84
CA ASP A 99 -11.44 18.88 -1.99
C ASP A 99 -11.88 17.49 -2.49
N ASN A 100 -11.26 16.99 -3.57
CA ASN A 100 -11.56 15.67 -4.14
C ASN A 100 -11.58 14.54 -3.10
N VAL A 101 -10.88 14.73 -2.00
CA VAL A 101 -10.80 13.80 -0.89
C VAL A 101 -12.17 13.55 -0.24
N SER A 102 -13.10 14.51 -0.25
CA SER A 102 -14.44 14.31 0.33
C SER A 102 -15.27 13.26 -0.41
N HIS A 103 -14.94 12.96 -1.67
CA HIS A 103 -15.59 11.91 -2.44
C HIS A 103 -15.02 10.51 -2.16
N VAL A 104 -13.86 10.43 -1.52
CA VAL A 104 -13.26 9.15 -1.12
C VAL A 104 -13.98 8.67 0.12
N ASN A 105 -14.80 7.63 -0.04
CA ASN A 105 -15.57 6.98 1.02
C ASN A 105 -15.68 5.48 0.72
N ALA A 106 -16.34 4.71 1.59
CA ALA A 106 -16.49 3.26 1.41
C ALA A 106 -17.16 2.89 0.06
N SER A 107 -18.20 3.64 -0.35
CA SER A 107 -18.89 3.40 -1.62
C SER A 107 -18.01 3.69 -2.83
N PHE A 108 -17.16 4.71 -2.77
CA PHE A 108 -16.14 4.94 -3.80
C PHE A 108 -15.20 3.73 -3.94
N LEU A 109 -14.73 3.18 -2.81
CA LEU A 109 -13.84 2.00 -2.80
C LEU A 109 -14.54 0.76 -3.38
N GLU A 110 -15.81 0.53 -3.05
CA GLU A 110 -16.60 -0.57 -3.64
C GLU A 110 -16.79 -0.39 -5.14
N GLU A 111 -17.08 0.83 -5.59
CA GLU A 111 -17.29 1.15 -7.01
C GLU A 111 -16.02 0.90 -7.83
N VAL A 112 -14.84 1.31 -7.34
CA VAL A 112 -13.57 1.10 -8.07
C VAL A 112 -13.20 -0.37 -8.18
N ILE A 113 -13.52 -1.19 -7.16
CA ILE A 113 -13.34 -2.65 -7.19
C ILE A 113 -14.23 -3.26 -8.27
N GLN A 114 -15.55 -2.97 -8.22
CA GLN A 114 -16.52 -3.54 -9.16
C GLN A 114 -16.22 -3.13 -10.61
N ASN A 115 -15.93 -1.85 -10.84
CA ASN A 115 -15.56 -1.34 -12.15
C ASN A 115 -14.25 -1.97 -12.65
N GLY A 116 -13.24 -2.09 -11.78
CA GLY A 116 -11.96 -2.70 -12.13
C GLY A 116 -12.11 -4.16 -12.55
N ILE A 117 -12.92 -4.94 -11.83
CA ILE A 117 -13.24 -6.35 -12.17
C ILE A 117 -13.96 -6.41 -13.51
N ALA A 118 -15.00 -5.59 -13.71
CA ALA A 118 -15.76 -5.59 -14.95
C ALA A 118 -14.88 -5.28 -16.16
N ILE A 119 -13.98 -4.29 -16.04
CA ILE A 119 -13.02 -3.93 -17.09
C ILE A 119 -12.03 -5.08 -17.33
N TYR A 120 -11.48 -5.68 -16.26
CA TYR A 120 -10.58 -6.81 -16.36
C TYR A 120 -11.24 -8.00 -17.09
N GLN A 121 -12.46 -8.35 -16.69
CA GLN A 121 -13.23 -9.42 -17.31
C GLN A 121 -13.52 -9.14 -18.79
N GLN A 122 -13.93 -7.92 -19.13
CA GLN A 122 -14.28 -7.53 -20.48
C GLN A 122 -13.11 -7.62 -21.45
N HIS A 123 -11.90 -7.25 -21.01
CA HIS A 123 -10.75 -7.09 -21.90
C HIS A 123 -9.72 -8.20 -21.81
N PHE A 124 -9.66 -8.95 -20.70
CA PHE A 124 -8.50 -9.78 -20.38
C PHE A 124 -8.81 -11.20 -19.87
N SER A 125 -9.99 -11.47 -19.32
CA SER A 125 -10.34 -12.81 -18.77
C SER A 125 -10.13 -13.99 -19.72
N LYS A 126 -10.13 -13.76 -21.04
CA LYS A 126 -9.98 -14.80 -22.05
C LYS A 126 -8.53 -15.14 -22.39
N ASN A 127 -7.58 -14.29 -22.01
CA ASN A 127 -6.16 -14.47 -22.25
C ASN A 127 -5.52 -14.74 -20.89
N ALA A 128 -5.03 -15.95 -20.67
CA ALA A 128 -4.56 -16.45 -19.37
C ALA A 128 -3.31 -15.74 -18.77
N THR A 129 -3.03 -14.50 -19.16
CA THR A 129 -2.00 -13.68 -18.51
C THR A 129 -2.53 -13.19 -17.18
N GLU A 130 -2.04 -13.79 -16.09
CA GLU A 130 -2.54 -13.54 -14.73
C GLU A 130 -2.26 -12.13 -14.19
N HIS A 131 -1.38 -11.36 -14.86
CA HIS A 131 -1.03 -9.99 -14.49
C HIS A 131 -0.86 -9.12 -15.73
N LEU A 132 -1.44 -7.92 -15.68
CA LEU A 132 -1.36 -6.91 -16.74
C LEU A 132 -0.57 -5.72 -16.22
N SER A 133 0.34 -5.22 -17.04
CA SER A 133 1.00 -3.96 -16.73
C SER A 133 0.03 -2.79 -16.94
N ALA A 134 0.23 -1.69 -16.23
CA ALA A 134 -0.57 -0.49 -16.47
C ALA A 134 -0.32 0.06 -17.88
N GLU A 135 0.91 -0.07 -18.41
CA GLU A 135 1.28 0.27 -19.78
C GLU A 135 0.36 -0.41 -20.80
N GLU A 136 0.22 -1.75 -20.74
CA GLU A 136 -0.60 -2.52 -21.67
C GLU A 136 -2.07 -2.06 -21.69
N ILE A 137 -2.60 -1.69 -20.53
CA ILE A 137 -3.99 -1.24 -20.39
C ILE A 137 -4.16 0.18 -20.96
N ILE A 138 -3.19 1.07 -20.69
CA ILE A 138 -3.18 2.46 -21.17
C ILE A 138 -3.03 2.48 -22.70
N GLU A 139 -2.11 1.71 -23.27
CA GLU A 139 -1.88 1.62 -24.72
C GLU A 139 -3.11 1.12 -25.49
N LYS A 140 -3.92 0.25 -24.87
CA LYS A 140 -5.19 -0.23 -25.44
C LYS A 140 -6.30 0.83 -25.45
N GLY A 141 -6.10 2.00 -24.81
CA GLY A 141 -7.09 3.07 -24.75
C GLY A 141 -8.33 2.72 -23.93
N ILE A 142 -8.21 1.81 -22.96
CA ILE A 142 -9.33 1.37 -22.10
C ILE A 142 -9.79 2.50 -21.16
N PHE A 143 -8.87 3.41 -20.79
CA PHE A 143 -9.13 4.57 -19.94
C PHE A 143 -8.86 5.87 -20.72
N PRO A 144 -9.71 6.24 -21.71
CA PRO A 144 -9.44 7.38 -22.58
C PRO A 144 -9.53 8.74 -21.86
N GLN A 145 -10.04 8.78 -20.63
CA GLN A 145 -10.07 9.99 -19.80
C GLN A 145 -8.78 10.23 -19.01
N LEU A 146 -7.82 9.30 -19.08
CA LEU A 146 -6.55 9.38 -18.40
C LEU A 146 -5.44 9.55 -19.44
N GLN A 147 -4.58 10.53 -19.20
CA GLN A 147 -3.38 10.78 -20.00
C GLN A 147 -2.14 10.57 -19.13
N LEU A 148 -1.11 9.94 -19.70
CA LEU A 148 0.18 9.79 -19.04
C LEU A 148 0.91 11.15 -18.98
N LEU A 149 1.27 11.59 -17.78
CA LEU A 149 2.10 12.76 -17.53
C LEU A 149 3.57 12.40 -17.74
N GLY A 150 4.01 12.47 -19.00
CA GLY A 150 5.34 12.05 -19.42
C GLY A 150 5.35 10.57 -19.81
N GLY A 151 6.37 9.84 -19.38
CA GLY A 151 6.51 8.40 -19.62
C GLY A 151 6.47 7.59 -18.33
N ILE A 152 6.65 6.27 -18.47
CA ILE A 152 6.81 5.36 -17.34
C ILE A 152 8.12 5.67 -16.63
N ARG A 153 8.07 5.71 -15.30
CA ARG A 153 9.25 5.93 -14.46
C ARG A 153 9.54 4.66 -13.69
N GLN A 154 10.78 4.18 -13.79
CA GLN A 154 11.24 3.02 -13.04
C GLN A 154 12.15 3.48 -11.92
N GLY A 155 11.94 2.93 -10.73
CA GLY A 155 12.73 3.24 -9.55
C GLY A 155 13.17 2.00 -8.81
N ILE A 156 14.01 2.19 -7.79
CA ILE A 156 14.54 1.13 -6.96
C ILE A 156 14.36 1.54 -5.50
N LEU A 157 13.68 0.71 -4.71
CA LEU A 157 13.60 0.88 -3.27
C LEU A 157 15.01 0.81 -2.68
N SER A 158 15.31 1.75 -1.78
CA SER A 158 16.60 1.88 -1.14
C SER A 158 16.40 2.18 0.34
N GLN A 159 17.36 1.78 1.17
CA GLN A 159 17.44 2.25 2.56
C GLN A 159 17.75 3.75 2.63
N ASP A 160 18.39 4.30 1.60
CA ASP A 160 18.59 5.75 1.49
C ASP A 160 17.32 6.42 0.95
N ARG A 161 16.59 7.09 1.84
CA ARG A 161 15.39 7.88 1.51
C ARG A 161 15.67 9.03 0.54
N ASN A 162 16.92 9.46 0.40
CA ASN A 162 17.33 10.51 -0.53
C ASN A 162 17.81 9.96 -1.89
N SER A 163 17.66 8.65 -2.12
CA SER A 163 18.00 8.05 -3.40
C SER A 163 17.24 8.75 -4.54
N PRO A 164 17.92 9.21 -5.60
CA PRO A 164 17.27 9.86 -6.73
C PRO A 164 16.36 8.91 -7.52
N LEU A 165 16.52 7.59 -7.33
CA LEU A 165 15.68 6.55 -7.92
C LEU A 165 14.62 6.03 -6.94
N GLY A 166 14.56 6.57 -5.72
CA GLY A 166 13.61 6.17 -4.68
C GLY A 166 12.21 6.72 -4.92
N LEU A 167 11.22 6.08 -4.29
CA LEU A 167 9.81 6.52 -4.35
C LEU A 167 9.60 7.99 -3.92
N PRO A 168 10.18 8.48 -2.81
CA PRO A 168 9.93 9.85 -2.35
C PRO A 168 10.33 10.90 -3.39
N GLU A 169 11.55 10.79 -3.92
CA GLU A 169 12.08 11.75 -4.90
C GLU A 169 11.27 11.71 -6.21
N MET A 170 10.89 10.52 -6.66
CA MET A 170 10.10 10.36 -7.87
C MET A 170 8.71 10.98 -7.74
N LEU A 171 8.01 10.75 -6.63
CA LEU A 171 6.68 11.30 -6.38
C LEU A 171 6.73 12.83 -6.18
N ARG A 172 7.79 13.33 -5.53
CA ARG A 172 8.06 14.77 -5.41
C ARG A 172 8.23 15.43 -6.79
N CYS A 173 9.08 14.85 -7.64
CA CYS A 173 9.27 15.33 -9.01
C CYS A 173 7.97 15.32 -9.84
N ILE A 174 7.15 14.28 -9.70
CA ILE A 174 5.85 14.19 -10.39
C ILE A 174 4.90 15.30 -9.91
N ARG A 175 4.83 15.51 -8.59
CA ARG A 175 4.00 16.57 -8.00
C ARG A 175 4.41 17.95 -8.51
N GLU A 176 5.70 18.25 -8.48
CA GLU A 176 6.25 19.53 -8.95
C GLU A 176 6.03 19.75 -10.47
N SER A 177 5.79 18.68 -11.24
CA SER A 177 5.53 18.73 -12.68
C SER A 177 4.06 19.02 -13.04
N SER A 178 3.16 19.16 -12.06
CA SER A 178 1.72 19.38 -12.30
C SER A 178 1.18 20.54 -11.47
N SER A 179 0.29 21.32 -12.07
CA SER A 179 -0.47 22.37 -11.37
C SER A 179 -1.77 21.85 -10.73
N GLY A 180 -2.14 20.60 -10.99
CA GLY A 180 -3.37 19.97 -10.50
C GLY A 180 -3.10 18.62 -9.83
N TRP A 181 -4.16 17.93 -9.44
CA TRP A 181 -4.05 16.58 -8.91
C TRP A 181 -3.45 15.62 -9.95
N VAL A 182 -2.53 14.78 -9.49
CA VAL A 182 -1.93 13.70 -10.30
C VAL A 182 -2.20 12.37 -9.62
N ALA A 183 -2.62 11.37 -10.38
CA ALA A 183 -2.84 10.03 -9.87
C ALA A 183 -1.66 9.14 -10.30
N CYS A 184 -0.82 8.75 -9.34
CA CYS A 184 0.34 7.90 -9.55
C CYS A 184 -0.02 6.45 -9.26
N LEU A 185 -0.11 5.60 -10.28
CA LEU A 185 -0.14 4.16 -10.07
C LEU A 185 1.27 3.68 -9.80
N ILE A 186 1.45 2.94 -8.72
CA ILE A 186 2.73 2.39 -8.30
C ILE A 186 2.60 0.88 -8.31
N THR A 187 3.44 0.21 -9.10
CA THR A 187 3.46 -1.24 -9.22
C THR A 187 4.78 -1.79 -8.71
N LYS A 188 4.70 -2.68 -7.72
CA LYS A 188 5.78 -3.57 -7.32
C LYS A 188 5.20 -4.98 -7.35
N THR A 189 5.52 -5.72 -8.40
CA THR A 189 4.88 -7.00 -8.72
C THR A 189 4.80 -7.94 -7.51
N PRO A 190 3.63 -8.56 -7.24
CA PRO A 190 2.40 -8.53 -8.04
C PRO A 190 1.40 -7.41 -7.68
N GLU A 191 1.77 -6.48 -6.82
CA GLU A 191 0.83 -5.52 -6.23
C GLU A 191 0.87 -4.16 -6.94
N THR A 192 -0.31 -3.53 -7.05
CA THR A 192 -0.46 -2.16 -7.57
C THR A 192 -1.31 -1.34 -6.61
N VAL A 193 -0.84 -0.16 -6.25
CA VAL A 193 -1.58 0.83 -5.44
C VAL A 193 -1.69 2.15 -6.19
N LEU A 194 -2.62 3.00 -5.76
CA LEU A 194 -2.80 4.33 -6.32
C LEU A 194 -2.44 5.40 -5.28
N VAL A 195 -1.64 6.39 -5.68
CA VAL A 195 -1.36 7.58 -4.88
C VAL A 195 -1.82 8.82 -5.64
N CYS A 196 -2.83 9.50 -5.12
CA CYS A 196 -3.27 10.80 -5.62
C CYS A 196 -2.50 11.92 -4.91
N LEU A 197 -1.73 12.70 -5.66
CA LEU A 197 -0.92 13.81 -5.18
C LEU A 197 -1.65 15.12 -5.48
N SER A 198 -1.92 15.94 -4.45
CA SER A 198 -2.37 17.31 -4.67
C SER A 198 -1.19 18.22 -5.04
N PRO A 199 -1.43 19.42 -5.60
CA PRO A 199 -0.38 20.44 -5.73
C PRO A 199 0.22 20.91 -4.40
N GLY A 200 -0.49 20.69 -3.29
CA GLY A 200 -0.02 20.99 -1.93
C GLY A 200 0.66 19.80 -1.26
N SER A 201 0.54 19.67 0.06
CA SER A 201 1.10 18.54 0.83
C SER A 201 0.15 17.36 1.00
N LYS A 202 -1.13 17.53 0.68
CA LYS A 202 -2.17 16.50 0.87
C LYS A 202 -2.02 15.40 -0.18
N SER A 203 -2.17 14.15 0.25
CA SER A 203 -2.21 13.00 -0.65
C SER A 203 -3.24 11.96 -0.21
N VAL A 204 -3.64 11.11 -1.14
CA VAL A 204 -4.53 9.97 -0.88
C VAL A 204 -3.88 8.71 -1.43
N LEU A 205 -3.62 7.75 -0.57
CA LEU A 205 -3.20 6.40 -0.94
C LEU A 205 -4.42 5.49 -0.95
N ILE A 206 -4.66 4.78 -2.06
CA ILE A 206 -5.75 3.82 -2.22
C ILE A 206 -5.14 2.47 -2.54
N ASP A 207 -5.53 1.44 -1.80
CA ASP A 207 -5.08 0.07 -1.97
C ASP A 207 -6.29 -0.88 -1.86
N THR A 208 -6.42 -1.76 -2.85
CA THR A 208 -7.50 -2.76 -2.92
C THR A 208 -7.16 -4.07 -2.22
N HIS A 209 -5.91 -4.24 -1.79
CA HIS A 209 -5.46 -5.37 -1.00
C HIS A 209 -5.81 -5.13 0.48
N PRO A 210 -6.33 -6.14 1.20
CA PRO A 210 -6.48 -6.03 2.65
C PRO A 210 -5.11 -6.03 3.32
N ARG A 211 -4.95 -5.18 4.34
CA ARG A 211 -3.72 -5.03 5.15
C ARG A 211 -4.08 -5.08 6.64
N PRO A 212 -4.60 -6.20 7.16
CA PRO A 212 -5.07 -6.27 8.55
C PRO A 212 -3.93 -6.11 9.56
N GLN A 213 -2.72 -6.55 9.24
CA GLN A 213 -1.57 -6.48 10.15
C GLN A 213 -0.89 -5.11 10.13
N GLN A 214 -0.82 -4.47 8.97
CA GLN A 214 -0.13 -3.19 8.80
C GLN A 214 -1.02 -2.02 9.18
N PHE A 215 -2.29 -2.06 8.79
CA PHE A 215 -3.20 -0.92 8.84
C PHE A 215 -4.58 -1.23 9.44
N ALA A 216 -4.77 -2.42 10.04
CA ALA A 216 -6.07 -2.87 10.53
C ALA A 216 -7.19 -2.83 9.46
N ALA A 217 -6.83 -2.93 8.17
CA ALA A 217 -7.76 -2.86 7.06
C ALA A 217 -8.10 -4.28 6.54
N ASN A 218 -9.30 -4.78 6.88
CA ASN A 218 -9.78 -6.09 6.42
C ASN A 218 -10.28 -6.09 4.96
N GLY A 219 -10.56 -4.92 4.40
CA GLY A 219 -10.94 -4.71 3.00
C GLY A 219 -10.01 -3.73 2.30
N ALA A 220 -10.45 -3.22 1.15
CA ALA A 220 -9.81 -2.08 0.50
C ALA A 220 -9.90 -0.84 1.40
N TYR A 221 -8.93 0.06 1.24
CA TYR A 221 -8.86 1.24 2.07
C TYR A 221 -8.29 2.43 1.32
N ALA A 222 -8.56 3.62 1.86
CA ALA A 222 -7.85 4.84 1.52
C ALA A 222 -7.23 5.45 2.78
N ARG A 223 -5.99 5.92 2.68
CA ARG A 223 -5.31 6.72 3.70
C ARG A 223 -5.11 8.13 3.16
N ILE A 224 -5.56 9.12 3.90
CA ILE A 224 -5.40 10.54 3.57
C ILE A 224 -4.29 11.08 4.44
N HIS A 225 -3.23 11.57 3.80
CA HIS A 225 -2.05 12.09 4.48
C HIS A 225 -2.04 13.61 4.41
N SER A 226 -1.59 14.23 5.50
CA SER A 226 -1.45 15.68 5.62
C SER A 226 -0.05 16.16 5.25
N SER A 227 0.92 15.24 5.27
CA SER A 227 2.31 15.48 4.92
C SER A 227 2.88 14.37 4.04
N GLU A 228 3.98 14.71 3.36
CA GLU A 228 4.74 13.78 2.54
C GLU A 228 5.35 12.64 3.36
N ASN A 229 5.90 12.92 4.54
CA ASN A 229 6.49 11.91 5.41
C ASN A 229 5.50 10.80 5.80
N GLU A 230 4.27 11.16 6.14
CA GLU A 230 3.21 10.21 6.48
C GLU A 230 2.85 9.29 5.28
N LEU A 231 2.89 9.84 4.06
CA LEU A 231 2.71 9.06 2.82
C LEU A 231 3.88 8.10 2.62
N TRP A 232 5.11 8.56 2.82
CA TRP A 232 6.32 7.75 2.66
C TRP A 232 6.33 6.56 3.62
N GLU A 233 6.01 6.77 4.89
CA GLU A 233 5.91 5.70 5.88
C GLU A 233 4.85 4.66 5.50
N SER A 234 3.72 5.12 4.95
CA SER A 234 2.68 4.21 4.45
C SER A 234 3.16 3.41 3.23
N LEU A 235 3.91 4.02 2.32
CA LEU A 235 4.47 3.33 1.14
C LEU A 235 5.61 2.38 1.50
N GLU A 236 6.48 2.72 2.45
CA GLU A 236 7.54 1.83 2.97
C GLU A 236 6.93 0.62 3.69
N THR A 237 5.78 0.79 4.34
CA THR A 237 5.04 -0.30 4.97
C THR A 237 4.43 -1.26 3.92
N ILE A 238 3.95 -0.73 2.79
CA ILE A 238 3.36 -1.52 1.70
C ILE A 238 4.45 -2.19 0.85
N PHE A 239 5.49 -1.43 0.50
CA PHE A 239 6.60 -1.84 -0.34
C PHE A 239 7.91 -1.75 0.45
N PRO A 240 8.13 -2.66 1.41
CA PRO A 240 9.35 -2.65 2.19
C PRO A 240 10.55 -2.96 1.30
N PHE A 241 11.65 -2.27 1.56
CA PHE A 241 12.94 -2.64 1.02
C PHE A 241 13.26 -4.08 1.43
N THR A 242 13.60 -4.91 0.47
CA THR A 242 14.04 -6.29 0.73
C THR A 242 15.55 -6.33 0.69
N ASP A 243 16.14 -6.51 1.87
CA ASP A 243 17.58 -6.80 2.01
C ASP A 243 17.84 -8.23 1.57
N LEU A 244 18.28 -8.39 0.33
CA LEU A 244 18.79 -9.67 -0.14
C LEU A 244 20.23 -9.80 0.34
N ARG A 245 20.49 -10.86 1.10
CA ARG A 245 21.80 -11.23 1.64
C ARG A 245 22.91 -11.05 0.59
N SER A 246 24.13 -10.85 1.07
CA SER A 246 25.31 -10.55 0.24
C SER A 246 25.69 -11.62 -0.79
N ASP A 247 25.07 -12.80 -0.76
CA ASP A 247 25.24 -13.86 -1.75
C ASP A 247 24.37 -13.67 -3.00
N VAL A 248 23.42 -12.74 -2.99
CA VAL A 248 22.61 -12.37 -4.14
C VAL A 248 23.29 -11.25 -4.93
N SER A 249 23.32 -11.35 -6.26
CA SER A 249 23.93 -10.32 -7.10
C SER A 249 23.16 -8.99 -7.01
N GLU A 250 23.89 -7.87 -7.12
CA GLU A 250 23.30 -6.52 -7.08
C GLU A 250 22.17 -6.33 -8.10
N LEU A 251 22.32 -6.92 -9.31
CA LEU A 251 21.28 -6.88 -10.34
C LEU A 251 19.99 -7.55 -9.88
N MET A 252 20.08 -8.72 -9.24
CA MET A 252 18.90 -9.41 -8.72
C MET A 252 18.29 -8.63 -7.56
N ALA A 253 19.09 -8.08 -6.65
CA ALA A 253 18.61 -7.21 -5.58
C ALA A 253 17.88 -5.97 -6.10
N ALA A 254 18.39 -5.36 -7.16
CA ALA A 254 17.74 -4.25 -7.85
C ALA A 254 16.39 -4.68 -8.45
N MET A 255 16.31 -5.87 -9.08
CA MET A 255 15.05 -6.37 -9.64
C MET A 255 13.97 -6.60 -8.56
N TYR A 256 14.30 -7.20 -7.42
CA TYR A 256 13.35 -7.43 -6.32
C TYR A 256 12.86 -6.12 -5.66
N ASN A 257 13.69 -5.08 -5.70
CA ASN A 257 13.40 -3.77 -5.15
C ASN A 257 12.91 -2.77 -6.23
N SER A 258 12.80 -3.20 -7.49
CA SER A 258 12.31 -2.33 -8.56
C SER A 258 10.80 -2.09 -8.43
N PHE A 259 10.38 -0.91 -8.88
CA PHE A 259 8.98 -0.54 -9.00
C PHE A 259 8.78 0.36 -10.23
N ASP A 260 7.57 0.37 -10.75
CA ASP A 260 7.14 1.27 -11.83
C ASP A 260 6.16 2.31 -11.30
N VAL A 261 6.22 3.53 -11.83
CA VAL A 261 5.27 4.61 -11.56
C VAL A 261 4.69 5.16 -12.86
N TYR A 262 3.36 5.19 -12.91
CA TYR A 262 2.56 5.73 -14.00
C TYR A 262 1.82 6.96 -13.49
N ALA A 263 2.32 8.15 -13.83
CA ALA A 263 1.69 9.42 -13.44
C ALA A 263 0.56 9.75 -14.42
N LEU A 264 -0.67 9.86 -13.94
CA LEU A 264 -1.86 10.10 -14.75
C LEU A 264 -2.51 11.44 -14.41
N VAL A 265 -2.96 12.14 -15.44
CA VAL A 265 -3.74 13.38 -15.38
C VAL A 265 -5.02 13.22 -16.22
N PRO A 266 -6.03 14.08 -16.05
CA PRO A 266 -7.17 14.12 -16.98
C PRO A 266 -6.70 14.36 -18.42
N SER A 267 -7.28 13.64 -19.38
CA SER A 267 -7.08 13.87 -20.83
C SER A 267 -7.80 15.11 -21.34
#